data_AF-A0A813DAY5-F1
#
_entry.id   AF-A0A813DAY5-F1
#
_cell.length_a   1.000
_cell.length_b   1.000
_cell.length_c   1.000
_cell.angle_alpha   90.00
_cell.angle_beta   90.00
_cell.angle_gamma   90.00
#
_symmetry.space_group_name_H-M   'P 1'
#
loop_
_entity.id
_entity.type
_entity.pdbx_description
1 polymer ?
#
loop_
_entity_poly.entity_id
_entity_poly.type
_entity_poly.pdbx_seq_one_letter_code
_entity_poly.pdbx_strand_id
1 'polypeptide(L)'
;ALRLLQDEARAQGVALLPSVAAAATRYLSHARGDHKRALKLMEETQEWRLSYFQRPLTGASLAEDLKLGIVYFTGFDKALRPVLVFRASRLPSAWHRERRYDKVIRVLLFCLEYFLRYMVVPGKIESLNVLVDLQ
;
A
#
# COMPACT_ATOMS: atom_id res chain seq x y z
N ALA A 1 18.92 3.35 -15.47
CA ALA A 1 17.47 3.13 -15.30
C ALA A 1 16.77 4.31 -14.62
N LEU A 2 17.08 4.63 -13.34
CA LEU A 2 16.37 5.72 -12.63
C LEU A 2 16.47 7.10 -13.30
N ARG A 3 17.67 7.50 -13.76
CA ARG A 3 17.83 8.77 -14.50
C ARG A 3 16.97 8.81 -15.78
N LEU A 4 16.95 7.73 -16.54
CA LEU A 4 16.12 7.62 -17.75
C LEU A 4 14.63 7.79 -17.44
N LEU A 5 14.15 7.23 -16.32
CA LEU A 5 12.77 7.44 -15.87
C LEU A 5 12.51 8.91 -15.49
N GLN A 6 13.44 9.54 -14.79
CA GLN A 6 13.34 10.96 -14.43
C GLN A 6 13.37 11.87 -15.66
N ASP A 7 14.19 11.53 -16.66
CA ASP A 7 14.28 12.24 -17.94
C ASP A 7 12.99 12.09 -18.75
N GLU A 8 12.44 10.87 -18.81
CA GLU A 8 11.15 10.59 -19.46
C GLU A 8 10.00 11.36 -18.79
N ALA A 9 9.93 11.33 -17.45
CA ALA A 9 8.91 12.07 -16.70
C ALA A 9 9.00 13.59 -16.95
N ARG A 10 10.23 14.13 -17.03
CA ARG A 10 10.46 15.54 -17.39
C ARG A 10 10.08 15.85 -18.83
N ALA A 11 10.41 14.97 -19.77
CA ALA A 11 10.07 15.12 -21.17
C ALA A 11 8.55 15.12 -21.41
N GLN A 12 7.81 14.31 -20.66
CA GLN A 12 6.34 14.25 -20.72
C GLN A 12 5.65 15.32 -19.84
N GLY A 13 6.41 16.10 -19.05
CA GLY A 13 5.85 17.12 -18.16
C GLY A 13 5.02 16.55 -16.99
N VAL A 14 5.27 15.30 -16.61
CA VAL A 14 4.49 14.59 -15.58
C VAL A 14 4.98 15.01 -14.18
N ALA A 15 4.08 15.60 -13.40
CA ALA A 15 4.31 15.90 -11.99
C ALA A 15 3.73 14.79 -11.10
N LEU A 16 4.63 14.04 -10.44
CA LEU A 16 4.25 12.94 -9.56
C LEU A 16 4.18 13.39 -8.09
N LEU A 17 3.24 12.83 -7.33
CA LEU A 17 3.12 12.99 -5.88
C LEU A 17 4.43 12.56 -5.21
N PRO A 18 4.89 13.24 -4.15
CA PRO A 18 6.14 12.89 -3.47
C PRO A 18 6.21 11.43 -3.01
N SER A 19 5.09 10.86 -2.56
CA SER A 19 5.01 9.46 -2.14
C SER A 19 5.18 8.46 -3.28
N VAL A 20 4.74 8.81 -4.48
CA VAL A 20 4.89 7.98 -5.69
C VAL A 20 6.30 8.15 -6.25
N ALA A 21 6.77 9.39 -6.36
CA ALA A 21 8.11 9.70 -6.83
C ALA A 21 9.22 9.05 -5.98
N ALA A 22 9.09 9.09 -4.64
CA ALA A 22 10.03 8.45 -3.73
C ALA A 22 10.12 6.93 -3.91
N ALA A 23 9.07 6.30 -4.42
CA ALA A 23 9.01 4.86 -4.67
C ALA A 23 9.47 4.46 -6.09
N ALA A 24 10.03 5.37 -6.90
CA ALA A 24 10.38 5.13 -8.31
C ALA A 24 11.24 3.86 -8.54
N THR A 25 12.19 3.56 -7.65
CA THR A 25 13.03 2.36 -7.74
C THR A 25 12.24 1.06 -7.61
N ARG A 26 11.15 1.06 -6.83
CA ARG A 26 10.24 -0.10 -6.71
C ARG A 26 9.47 -0.35 -8.00
N TYR A 27 8.99 0.70 -8.65
CA TYR A 27 8.31 0.60 -9.95
C TYR A 27 9.28 0.11 -11.04
N LEU A 28 10.52 0.62 -11.05
CA LEU A 28 11.55 0.14 -11.96
C LEU A 28 11.88 -1.34 -11.74
N SER A 29 11.98 -1.77 -10.48
CA SER A 29 12.18 -3.19 -10.16
C SER A 29 11.03 -4.05 -10.69
N HIS A 30 9.78 -3.63 -10.45
CA HIS A 30 8.59 -4.34 -10.95
C HIS A 30 8.51 -4.37 -12.49
N ALA A 31 8.88 -3.26 -13.14
CA ALA A 31 8.93 -3.15 -14.60
C ALA A 31 10.19 -3.78 -15.22
N ARG A 32 11.04 -4.47 -14.45
CA ARG A 32 12.28 -5.10 -14.91
C ARG A 32 13.24 -4.12 -15.61
N GLY A 33 13.28 -2.88 -15.14
CA GLY A 33 14.14 -1.81 -15.65
C GLY A 33 13.56 -1.04 -16.84
N ASP A 34 12.38 -1.40 -17.35
CA ASP A 34 11.67 -0.62 -18.37
C ASP A 34 11.14 0.68 -17.76
N HIS A 35 11.78 1.80 -18.11
CA HIS A 35 11.48 3.12 -17.56
C HIS A 35 10.13 3.67 -18.04
N LYS A 36 9.70 3.36 -19.28
CA LYS A 36 8.42 3.82 -19.83
C LYS A 36 7.27 3.10 -19.16
N ARG A 37 7.39 1.77 -19.02
CA ARG A 37 6.41 0.97 -18.28
C ARG A 37 6.34 1.38 -16.81
N ALA A 38 7.49 1.61 -16.17
CA ALA A 38 7.53 2.07 -14.79
C ALA A 38 6.83 3.43 -14.62
N LEU A 39 7.08 4.39 -15.51
CA LEU A 39 6.42 5.70 -15.48
C LEU A 39 4.89 5.55 -15.58
N LYS A 40 4.41 4.76 -16.55
CA LYS A 40 2.98 4.47 -16.71
C LYS A 40 2.34 3.93 -15.43
N LEU A 41 2.98 2.95 -14.78
CA LEU A 41 2.49 2.36 -13.53
C LEU A 41 2.48 3.39 -12.37
N MET A 42 3.44 4.31 -12.35
CA MET A 42 3.49 5.39 -11.37
C MET A 42 2.31 6.37 -11.57
N GLU A 43 2.00 6.72 -12.82
CA GLU A 43 0.85 7.57 -13.16
C GLU A 43 -0.48 6.91 -12.79
N GLU A 44 -0.68 5.64 -13.17
CA GLU A 44 -1.87 4.86 -12.80
C GLU A 44 -2.05 4.79 -11.27
N THR A 45 -0.94 4.59 -10.54
CA THR A 45 -0.99 4.59 -9.07
C THR A 45 -1.33 5.96 -8.51
N GLN A 46 -0.77 7.03 -9.07
CA GLN A 46 -1.11 8.39 -8.66
C GLN A 46 -2.59 8.70 -8.88
N GLU A 47 -3.13 8.38 -10.05
CA GLU A 47 -4.54 8.58 -10.38
C GLU A 47 -5.45 7.82 -9.41
N TRP A 48 -5.12 6.55 -9.14
CA TRP A 48 -5.84 5.78 -8.13
C TRP A 48 -5.76 6.40 -6.74
N ARG A 49 -4.60 6.91 -6.32
CA ARG A 49 -4.45 7.55 -5.00
C ARG A 49 -5.29 8.82 -4.90
N LEU A 50 -5.28 9.67 -5.93
CA LEU A 50 -6.05 10.92 -5.95
C LEU A 50 -7.57 10.65 -5.96
N SER A 51 -8.00 9.63 -6.69
CA SER A 51 -9.42 9.24 -6.74
C SER A 51 -9.91 8.55 -5.47
N TYR A 52 -9.08 7.69 -4.84
CA TYR A 52 -9.47 6.94 -3.65
C TYR A 52 -9.35 7.76 -2.37
N PHE A 53 -8.24 8.48 -2.18
CA PHE A 53 -7.96 9.25 -0.96
C PHE A 53 -8.45 10.70 -1.04
N GLN A 54 -9.64 10.93 -1.59
CA GLN A 54 -10.31 12.24 -1.53
C GLN A 54 -10.51 12.71 -0.08
N ARG A 55 -10.64 11.76 0.85
CA ARG A 55 -10.61 12.00 2.29
C ARG A 55 -9.56 11.10 2.94
N PRO A 56 -8.78 11.60 3.91
CA PRO A 56 -7.78 10.80 4.57
C PRO A 56 -8.42 9.67 5.38
N LEU A 57 -7.84 8.48 5.33
CA LEU A 57 -8.17 7.40 6.26
C LEU A 57 -7.51 7.70 7.61
N THR A 58 -8.31 8.02 8.62
CA THR A 58 -7.81 8.32 9.97
C THR A 58 -8.07 7.15 10.89
N GLY A 59 -7.18 6.96 11.88
CA GLY A 59 -7.37 5.92 12.90
C GLY A 59 -8.69 6.09 13.66
N ALA A 60 -9.12 7.32 13.91
CA ALA A 60 -10.42 7.61 14.52
C ALA A 60 -11.59 7.12 13.65
N SER A 61 -11.54 7.33 12.34
CA SER A 61 -12.61 6.90 11.41
C SER A 61 -12.73 5.38 11.27
N LEU A 62 -11.65 4.65 11.57
CA LEU A 62 -11.56 3.20 11.42
C LEU A 62 -11.46 2.46 12.75
N ALA A 63 -11.57 3.16 13.89
CA ALA A 63 -11.28 2.60 15.21
C ALA A 63 -12.09 1.32 15.51
N GLU A 64 -13.40 1.35 15.25
CA GLU A 64 -14.27 0.19 15.46
C GLU A 64 -13.96 -0.96 14.51
N ASP A 65 -13.69 -0.66 13.23
CA ASP A 65 -13.35 -1.69 12.24
C ASP A 65 -11.97 -2.32 12.53
N LEU A 66 -11.01 -1.54 13.05
CA LEU A 66 -9.68 -2.02 13.48
C LEU A 66 -9.74 -2.93 14.72
N LYS A 67 -10.63 -2.63 15.68
CA LYS A 67 -10.83 -3.43 16.90
C LYS A 67 -11.27 -4.87 16.60
N LEU A 68 -11.86 -5.12 15.44
CA LEU A 68 -12.26 -6.47 15.02
C LEU A 68 -11.05 -7.41 14.84
N GLY A 69 -9.84 -6.88 14.67
CA GLY A 69 -8.63 -7.69 14.51
C GLY A 69 -8.60 -8.45 13.18
N ILE A 70 -9.25 -7.91 12.15
CA ILE A 70 -9.26 -8.49 10.79
C ILE A 70 -7.89 -8.32 10.14
N VAL A 71 -7.31 -7.11 10.24
CA VAL A 71 -5.98 -6.82 9.70
C VAL A 71 -5.17 -6.06 10.75
N TYR A 72 -3.97 -6.55 11.07
CA TYR A 72 -3.09 -5.90 12.03
C TYR A 72 -1.62 -6.29 11.82
N PHE A 73 -0.71 -5.45 12.29
CA PHE A 73 0.71 -5.80 12.33
C PHE A 73 1.06 -6.54 13.62
N THR A 74 1.96 -7.52 13.52
CA THR A 74 2.55 -8.19 14.67
C THR A 74 3.99 -8.57 14.38
N GLY A 75 4.89 -8.30 15.32
CA GLY A 75 6.29 -8.73 15.26
C GLY A 75 7.03 -8.38 13.96
N PHE A 76 8.17 -9.05 13.79
CA PHE A 76 9.03 -8.95 12.63
C PHE A 76 9.61 -10.33 12.33
N ASP A 77 9.95 -10.57 11.07
CA ASP A 77 10.75 -11.75 10.74
C ASP A 77 12.25 -11.53 11.04
N LYS A 78 13.07 -12.55 10.74
CA LYS A 78 14.54 -12.50 10.91
C LYS A 78 15.24 -11.40 10.10
N ALA A 79 14.58 -10.84 9.08
CA ALA A 79 15.08 -9.77 8.24
C ALA A 79 14.45 -8.40 8.61
N LEU A 80 13.81 -8.32 9.78
CA LEU A 80 13.13 -7.13 10.30
C LEU A 80 11.95 -6.65 9.43
N ARG A 81 11.41 -7.51 8.57
CA ARG A 81 10.20 -7.19 7.79
C ARG A 81 8.98 -7.35 8.70
N PRO A 82 8.13 -6.31 8.82
CA PRO A 82 6.94 -6.40 9.65
C PRO A 82 5.98 -7.47 9.10
N VAL A 83 5.26 -8.16 9.98
CA VAL A 83 4.25 -9.15 9.57
C VAL A 83 2.86 -8.53 9.67
N LEU A 84 2.17 -8.43 8.54
CA LEU A 84 0.76 -8.08 8.45
C LEU A 84 -0.06 -9.37 8.52
N VAL A 85 -0.89 -9.50 9.55
CA VAL A 85 -1.83 -10.61 9.69
C VAL A 85 -3.17 -10.20 9.11
N PHE A 86 -3.76 -11.08 8.30
CA PHE A 86 -5.13 -11.01 7.81
C PHE A 86 -5.91 -12.22 8.34
N ARG A 87 -6.97 -11.98 9.13
CA ARG A 87 -7.82 -13.03 9.71
C ARG A 87 -9.22 -12.98 9.12
N ALA A 88 -9.51 -13.90 8.21
CA ALA A 88 -10.81 -13.93 7.52
C ALA A 88 -11.96 -14.25 8.48
N SER A 89 -11.76 -15.14 9.46
CA SER A 89 -12.78 -15.52 10.45
C SER A 89 -13.19 -14.41 11.42
N ARG A 90 -12.45 -13.30 11.46
CA ARG A 90 -12.82 -12.11 12.25
C ARG A 90 -13.79 -11.18 11.53
N LEU A 91 -14.10 -11.45 10.26
CA LEU A 91 -15.06 -10.66 9.50
C LEU A 91 -16.47 -10.81 10.10
N PRO A 92 -17.15 -9.71 10.46
CA PRO A 92 -18.51 -9.79 10.96
C PRO A 92 -19.45 -10.39 9.90
N SER A 93 -20.31 -11.34 10.30
CA SER A 93 -21.29 -11.96 9.39
C SER A 93 -22.23 -10.94 8.72
N ALA A 94 -22.47 -9.80 9.38
CA ALA A 94 -23.21 -8.69 8.79
C ALA A 94 -22.54 -8.15 7.52
N TRP A 95 -21.21 -8.05 7.48
CA TRP A 95 -20.49 -7.52 6.31
C TRP A 95 -20.59 -8.46 5.12
N HIS A 96 -20.61 -9.78 5.34
CA HIS A 96 -20.85 -10.75 4.28
C HIS A 96 -22.27 -10.62 3.71
N ARG A 97 -23.29 -10.56 4.59
CA ARG A 97 -24.69 -10.42 4.18
C ARG A 97 -24.95 -9.13 3.41
N GLU A 98 -24.36 -8.02 3.86
CA GLU A 98 -24.51 -6.70 3.27
C GLU A 98 -23.48 -6.40 2.16
N ARG A 99 -22.61 -7.36 1.82
CA ARG A 99 -21.52 -7.22 0.84
C ARG A 99 -20.60 -6.01 1.10
N ARG A 100 -20.32 -5.72 2.37
CA ARG A 100 -19.50 -4.58 2.85
C ARG A 100 -17.99 -4.85 2.78
N TYR A 101 -17.52 -5.40 1.66
CA TYR A 101 -16.10 -5.66 1.43
C TYR A 101 -15.27 -4.37 1.31
N ASP A 102 -15.93 -3.23 1.04
CA ASP A 102 -15.33 -1.90 1.08
C ASP A 102 -14.63 -1.62 2.42
N LYS A 103 -15.22 -2.06 3.54
CA LYS A 103 -14.64 -1.86 4.87
C LYS A 103 -13.34 -2.64 5.06
N VAL A 104 -13.28 -3.86 4.55
CA VAL A 104 -12.07 -4.69 4.59
C VAL A 104 -10.94 -4.02 3.82
N ILE A 105 -11.25 -3.52 2.63
CA ILE A 105 -10.29 -2.79 1.78
C ILE A 105 -9.79 -1.54 2.51
N ARG A 106 -10.68 -0.77 3.16
CA ARG A 106 -10.29 0.44 3.91
C ARG A 106 -9.35 0.13 5.08
N VAL A 107 -9.62 -0.92 5.84
CA VAL A 107 -8.76 -1.35 6.95
C VAL A 107 -7.40 -1.82 6.43
N LEU A 108 -7.38 -2.63 5.36
CA LEU A 108 -6.14 -3.07 4.71
C LEU A 108 -5.31 -1.88 4.20
N LEU A 109 -5.94 -0.95 3.48
CA LEU A 109 -5.27 0.24 2.95
C LEU A 109 -4.73 1.14 4.07
N PHE A 110 -5.46 1.30 5.17
CA PHE A 110 -4.96 2.02 6.33
C PHE A 110 -3.67 1.37 6.88
N CYS A 111 -3.64 0.04 7.02
CA CYS A 111 -2.44 -0.67 7.43
C CYS A 111 -1.29 -0.51 6.41
N LEU A 112 -1.57 -0.58 5.11
CA LEU A 112 -0.55 -0.39 4.08
C LEU A 112 0.02 1.04 4.07
N GLU A 113 -0.81 2.06 4.24
CA GLU A 113 -0.35 3.45 4.40
C GLU A 113 0.47 3.63 5.67
N TYR A 114 0.07 2.99 6.78
CA TYR A 114 0.83 2.99 8.02
C TYR A 114 2.22 2.37 7.80
N PHE A 115 2.29 1.22 7.11
CA PHE A 115 3.55 0.58 6.75
C PHE A 115 4.45 1.49 5.92
N LEU A 116 3.93 2.04 4.82
CA LEU A 116 4.69 2.91 3.93
C LEU A 116 5.22 4.15 4.64
N ARG A 117 4.46 4.69 5.59
CA ARG A 117 4.80 5.94 6.29
C ARG A 117 5.73 5.74 7.48
N TYR A 118 5.60 4.63 8.21
CA TYR A 118 6.25 4.48 9.53
C TYR A 118 7.16 3.25 9.66
N MET A 119 7.02 2.25 8.79
CA MET A 119 7.76 0.99 8.92
C MET A 119 8.75 0.74 7.78
N VAL A 120 8.61 1.44 6.66
CA VAL A 120 9.57 1.34 5.54
C VAL A 120 10.88 2.03 5.90
N VAL A 121 11.97 1.32 5.67
CA VAL A 121 13.33 1.87 5.69
C VAL A 121 13.88 1.79 4.26
N PRO A 122 13.97 2.93 3.53
CA PRO A 122 14.41 2.94 2.14
C PRO A 122 15.73 2.20 1.92
N GLY A 123 15.78 1.33 0.91
CA GLY A 123 16.95 0.51 0.58
C GLY A 123 17.32 -0.59 1.60
N LYS A 124 16.55 -0.78 2.68
CA LYS A 124 16.79 -1.83 3.69
C LYS A 124 15.55 -2.69 3.93
N ILE A 125 14.44 -2.08 4.32
CA ILE A 125 13.19 -2.76 4.66
C ILE A 125 12.07 -2.08 3.87
N GLU A 126 11.82 -2.57 2.66
CA GLU A 126 10.79 -2.03 1.76
C GLU A 126 9.64 -3.01 1.50
N SER A 127 9.69 -4.17 2.17
CA SER A 127 8.72 -5.26 2.05
C SER A 127 8.18 -5.65 3.43
N LEU A 128 7.04 -6.33 3.41
CA LEU A 128 6.37 -6.89 4.58
C LEU A 128 6.01 -8.35 4.30
N ASN A 129 5.83 -9.14 5.34
CA ASN A 129 5.29 -10.48 5.22
C ASN A 129 3.78 -10.44 5.46
N VAL A 130 3.00 -11.18 4.68
CA VAL A 130 1.56 -11.32 4.91
C VAL A 130 1.28 -12.72 5.44
N LEU A 131 0.65 -12.81 6.60
CA LEU A 131 0.11 -14.06 7.15
C LEU A 131 -1.39 -14.04 6.97
N VAL A 132 -1.91 -14.99 6.19
CA VAL A 132 -3.36 -15.14 5.96
C VAL A 132 -3.86 -16.31 6.79
N ASP A 133 -4.65 -16.01 7.81
CA ASP A 133 -5.33 -16.98 8.66
C ASP A 133 -6.72 -17.27 8.07
N LEU A 134 -6.86 -18.48 7.53
CA LEU A 134 -8.06 -19.00 6.88
C LEU A 134 -8.87 -19.96 7.77
N GLN A 135 -8.46 -20.16 9.03
CA GLN A 135 -9.18 -20.99 9.98
C GLN A 135 -10.50 -20.37 10.40
#